data_AF-A0A1G0HRJ2-F1
#
_entry.id   AF-A0A1G0HRJ2-F1
#
_cell.length_a   1.000
_cell.length_b   1.000
_cell.length_c   1.000
_cell.angle_alpha   90.00
_cell.angle_beta   90.00
_cell.angle_gamma   90.00
#
_symmetry.space_group_name_H-M   'P 1'
#
loop_
_entity.id
_entity.type
_entity.pdbx_description
1 polymer ?
#
loop_
_entity_poly.entity_id
_entity_poly.type
_entity_poly.pdbx_seq_one_letter_code
_entity_poly.pdbx_strand_id
1 'polypeptide(L)'
;MTKLHAILGILILAMCTALNGWANPCRPIAEACMQAGYYKGGNNVGKGLVKNCVMPIVENKKSLPSASFSQTTLQQCRTELMQKMSENQ
;
A
#
# COMPACT_ATOMS: atom_id res chain seq x y z
N MET A 1 -20.51 -20.28 29.52
CA MET A 1 -19.84 -19.07 28.98
C MET A 1 -18.54 -19.45 28.27
N THR A 2 -18.60 -19.90 27.02
CA THR A 2 -17.40 -20.31 26.25
C THR A 2 -17.45 -19.95 24.76
N LYS A 3 -18.56 -19.34 24.28
CA LYS A 3 -18.79 -19.11 22.84
C LYS A 3 -18.30 -17.75 22.31
N LEU A 4 -17.88 -16.83 23.19
CA LEU A 4 -17.44 -15.49 22.79
C LEU A 4 -15.97 -15.44 22.34
N HIS A 5 -15.10 -16.30 22.90
CA HIS A 5 -13.66 -16.26 22.65
C HIS A 5 -13.26 -16.79 21.27
N ALA A 6 -14.09 -17.64 20.65
CA ALA A 6 -13.79 -18.20 19.33
C ALA A 6 -13.99 -17.19 18.19
N ILE A 7 -14.87 -16.20 18.36
CA ILE A 7 -15.20 -15.22 17.31
C ILE A 7 -14.17 -14.09 17.27
N LEU A 8 -13.56 -13.75 18.42
CA LEU A 8 -12.52 -12.71 18.49
C LEU A 8 -11.17 -13.14 17.89
N GLY A 9 -10.88 -14.45 17.85
CA GLY A 9 -9.61 -14.96 17.29
C GLY A 9 -9.55 -14.97 15.77
N ILE A 10 -10.71 -15.04 15.08
CA ILE A 10 -10.78 -15.16 13.63
C ILE A 10 -10.57 -13.81 12.93
N LEU A 11 -10.86 -12.69 13.60
CA LEU A 11 -10.69 -11.33 13.04
C LEU A 11 -9.23 -10.91 12.85
N ILE A 12 -8.30 -11.49 13.62
CA ILE A 12 -6.88 -11.09 13.59
C ILE A 12 -6.11 -11.73 12.42
N LEU A 13 -6.55 -12.88 11.91
CA LEU A 13 -5.85 -13.57 10.82
C LEU A 13 -6.13 -13.00 9.41
N ALA A 14 -7.16 -12.18 9.23
CA ALA A 14 -7.55 -11.67 7.91
C ALA A 14 -6.67 -10.52 7.40
N MET A 15 -5.77 -9.96 8.22
CA MET A 15 -4.95 -8.80 7.84
C MET A 15 -3.65 -9.14 7.09
N CYS A 16 -3.23 -10.41 7.05
CA CYS A 16 -1.89 -10.77 6.56
C CYS A 16 -1.81 -11.12 5.06
N THR A 17 -2.93 -11.27 4.34
CA THR A 17 -2.89 -11.77 2.94
C THR A 17 -2.79 -10.67 1.88
N ALA A 18 -2.80 -9.38 2.24
CA ALA A 18 -2.71 -8.27 1.28
C ALA A 18 -1.28 -7.93 0.83
N LEU A 19 -0.25 -8.51 1.45
CA LEU A 19 1.15 -8.10 1.27
C LEU A 19 1.90 -8.83 0.14
N ASN A 20 1.35 -9.93 -0.38
CA ASN A 20 2.06 -10.80 -1.34
C ASN A 20 2.24 -10.19 -2.74
N GLY A 21 1.60 -9.06 -3.05
CA GLY A 21 1.72 -8.39 -4.35
C GLY A 21 2.82 -7.32 -4.44
N TRP A 22 3.45 -6.95 -3.33
CA TRP A 22 4.43 -5.86 -3.24
C TRP A 22 5.75 -6.38 -2.67
N ALA A 23 6.35 -7.37 -3.34
CA ALA A 23 7.72 -7.81 -3.06
C ALA A 23 8.74 -6.81 -3.65
N ASN A 24 8.70 -5.54 -3.22
CA ASN A 24 9.43 -4.45 -3.85
C ASN A 24 9.73 -3.29 -2.87
N PRO A 25 10.65 -2.35 -3.18
CA PRO A 25 10.99 -1.19 -2.36
C PRO A 25 9.80 -0.24 -2.15
N CYS A 26 8.71 -0.46 -2.90
CA CYS A 26 7.44 0.19 -2.73
C CYS A 26 6.60 -0.29 -1.53
N ARG A 27 6.88 -1.47 -0.95
CA ARG A 27 6.07 -2.07 0.12
C ARG A 27 5.77 -1.12 1.29
N PRO A 28 6.76 -0.45 1.92
CA PRO A 28 6.48 0.45 3.04
C PRO A 28 5.58 1.62 2.65
N ILE A 29 5.66 2.08 1.40
CA ILE A 29 4.82 3.16 0.88
C ILE A 29 3.39 2.67 0.68
N ALA A 30 3.20 1.48 0.10
CA ALA A 30 1.87 0.88 -0.01
C ALA A 30 1.24 0.63 1.36
N GLU A 31 1.99 0.11 2.33
CA GLU A 31 1.49 -0.16 3.67
C GLU A 31 0.96 1.11 4.33
N ALA A 32 1.73 2.21 4.28
CA ALA A 32 1.28 3.49 4.79
C ALA A 32 0.05 4.02 4.03
N CYS A 33 0.01 3.83 2.70
CA CYS A 33 -1.16 4.16 1.91
C CYS A 33 -2.39 3.34 2.30
N MET A 34 -2.24 2.04 2.58
CA MET A 34 -3.33 1.21 3.06
C MET A 34 -3.82 1.65 4.44
N GLN A 35 -2.90 2.00 5.34
CA GLN A 35 -3.23 2.56 6.66
C GLN A 35 -3.97 3.91 6.54
N ALA A 36 -3.66 4.71 5.53
CA ALA A 36 -4.38 5.94 5.20
C ALA A 36 -5.73 5.72 4.47
N GLY A 37 -6.13 4.46 4.26
CA GLY A 37 -7.41 4.08 3.67
C GLY A 37 -7.41 3.97 2.14
N TYR A 38 -6.25 3.86 1.50
CA TYR A 38 -6.16 3.59 0.06
C TYR A 38 -6.12 2.09 -0.21
N TYR A 39 -6.80 1.62 -1.26
CA TYR A 39 -6.94 0.20 -1.56
C TYR A 39 -6.94 -0.09 -3.05
N LYS A 40 -6.67 -1.35 -3.43
CA LYS A 40 -6.67 -1.79 -4.83
C LYS A 40 -8.10 -1.68 -5.39
N GLY A 41 -8.25 -1.05 -6.55
CA GLY A 41 -9.57 -0.82 -7.17
C GLY A 41 -10.30 0.45 -6.71
N GLY A 42 -9.80 1.18 -5.70
CA GLY A 42 -10.41 2.42 -5.20
C GLY A 42 -10.27 3.64 -6.13
N ASN A 43 -9.83 3.47 -7.37
CA ASN A 43 -9.57 4.58 -8.31
C ASN A 43 -10.81 5.43 -8.57
N ASN A 44 -11.98 4.80 -8.70
CA ASN A 44 -13.24 5.48 -9.02
C ASN A 44 -13.74 6.40 -7.89
N VAL A 45 -13.23 6.22 -6.68
CA VAL A 45 -13.57 7.03 -5.50
C VAL A 45 -12.37 7.82 -4.96
N GLY A 46 -11.29 7.94 -5.76
CA GLY A 46 -10.07 8.66 -5.35
C GLY A 46 -9.24 7.98 -4.26
N LYS A 47 -9.53 6.72 -3.93
CA LYS A 47 -8.84 5.92 -2.90
C LYS A 47 -7.99 4.79 -3.50
N GLY A 48 -7.61 4.91 -4.76
CA GLY A 48 -6.78 3.91 -5.43
C GLY A 48 -5.37 3.87 -4.87
N LEU A 49 -4.92 2.69 -4.43
CA LEU A 49 -3.61 2.47 -3.79
C LEU A 49 -2.43 3.03 -4.60
N VAL A 50 -2.30 2.63 -5.87
CA VAL A 50 -1.18 3.06 -6.71
C VAL A 50 -1.40 4.49 -7.20
N LYS A 51 -2.49 4.72 -7.96
CA LYS A 51 -2.73 5.99 -8.68
C LYS A 51 -2.93 7.20 -7.78
N ASN A 52 -3.58 7.04 -6.62
CA ASN A 52 -3.95 8.17 -5.76
C ASN A 52 -3.07 8.33 -4.51
N CYS A 53 -2.20 7.35 -4.22
CA CYS A 53 -1.34 7.40 -3.05
C CYS A 53 0.13 7.11 -3.37
N VAL A 54 0.48 5.90 -3.82
CA VAL A 54 1.89 5.53 -3.97
C VAL A 54 2.57 6.37 -5.05
N MET A 55 1.95 6.53 -6.22
CA MET A 55 2.50 7.30 -7.34
C MET A 55 2.76 8.77 -6.97
N PRO A 56 1.80 9.54 -6.42
CA PRO A 56 2.07 10.91 -6.01
C PRO A 56 3.07 11.02 -4.86
N ILE A 57 3.24 9.99 -4.01
CA ILE A 57 4.29 9.97 -2.97
C ILE A 57 5.68 9.82 -3.58
N VAL A 58 5.89 8.86 -4.48
CA VAL A 58 7.21 8.66 -5.13
C VAL A 58 7.58 9.80 -6.08
N GLU A 59 6.59 10.55 -6.57
CA GLU A 59 6.79 11.78 -7.34
C GLU A 59 7.00 13.03 -6.46
N ASN A 60 7.02 12.89 -5.13
CA ASN A 60 7.09 13.99 -4.17
C ASN A 60 5.96 15.04 -4.32
N LYS A 61 4.83 14.66 -4.91
CA LYS A 61 3.62 15.51 -5.01
C LYS A 61 2.70 15.38 -3.81
N LYS A 62 2.94 14.36 -2.97
CA LYS A 62 2.14 14.04 -1.79
C LYS A 62 3.03 13.44 -0.71
N SER A 63 2.70 13.73 0.53
CA SER A 63 3.27 13.06 1.69
C SER A 63 2.13 12.47 2.53
N LEU A 64 2.45 11.47 3.34
CA LEU A 64 1.53 10.95 4.34
C LEU A 64 1.94 11.53 5.69
N PRO A 65 1.02 12.18 6.43
CA PRO A 65 1.34 12.74 7.74
C PRO A 65 1.84 11.67 8.72
N SER A 66 1.39 10.42 8.55
CA SER A 66 1.73 9.28 9.38
C SER A 66 3.00 8.54 8.95
N ALA A 67 3.63 8.90 7.83
CA ALA A 67 4.78 8.17 7.31
C ALA A 67 5.76 9.06 6.55
N SER A 68 7.03 8.95 6.90
CA SER A 68 8.15 9.54 6.16
C SER A 68 8.98 8.43 5.53
N PHE A 69 9.40 8.62 4.28
CA PHE A 69 10.19 7.65 3.54
C PHE A 69 11.55 8.24 3.19
N SER A 70 12.59 7.41 3.19
CA SER A 70 13.90 7.84 2.70
C SER A 70 13.84 8.14 1.19
N GLN A 71 14.68 9.08 0.74
CA GLN A 71 14.76 9.41 -0.69
C GLN A 71 15.17 8.20 -1.54
N THR A 72 16.04 7.33 -1.01
CA THR A 72 16.39 6.06 -1.63
C THR A 72 15.16 5.16 -1.82
N THR A 73 14.32 5.02 -0.80
CA THR A 73 13.08 4.22 -0.87
C THR A 73 12.12 4.77 -1.92
N LEU A 74 11.93 6.10 -1.96
CA LEU A 74 11.08 6.76 -2.95
C LEU A 74 11.61 6.51 -4.37
N GLN A 75 12.92 6.63 -4.57
CA GLN A 75 13.54 6.48 -5.88
C GLN A 75 13.55 5.04 -6.38
N GLN A 76 13.90 4.08 -5.52
CA GLN A 76 13.81 2.66 -5.84
C GLN A 76 12.38 2.25 -6.18
N CYS A 77 11.40 2.73 -5.40
CA CYS A 77 10.01 2.45 -5.70
C CYS A 77 9.54 3.06 -7.03
N ARG A 78 9.97 4.29 -7.33
CA ARG A 78 9.66 4.94 -8.61
C ARG A 78 10.17 4.13 -9.79
N THR A 79 11.44 3.72 -9.77
CA THR A 79 12.05 2.94 -10.85
C THR A 79 11.30 1.64 -11.09
N GLU A 80 11.02 0.89 -10.02
CA GLU A 80 10.29 -0.37 -10.09
C GLU A 80 8.84 -0.22 -10.58
N LEU A 81 8.14 0.82 -10.13
CA LEU A 81 6.80 1.15 -10.62
C LEU A 81 6.80 1.44 -12.12
N MET A 82 7.78 2.23 -12.58
CA MET A 82 7.92 2.57 -13.99
C MET A 82 8.26 1.35 -14.84
N GLN A 83 9.16 0.47 -14.39
CA GLN A 83 9.47 -0.78 -15.08
C GLN A 83 8.25 -1.69 -15.22
N LYS A 84 7.50 -1.91 -14.13
CA LYS A 84 6.28 -2.73 -14.16
C LYS A 84 5.18 -2.16 -15.06
N MET A 85 5.11 -0.84 -15.22
CA MET A 85 4.18 -0.20 -16.15
C MET A 85 4.62 -0.36 -17.62
N SER A 86 5.92 -0.40 -17.88
CA SER A 86 6.47 -0.64 -19.22
C SER A 86 6.42 -2.11 -19.65
N GLU A 87 6.52 -3.07 -18.72
CA GLU A 87 6.44 -4.51 -19.00
C GLU A 87 5.01 -5.03 -19.22
N ASN A 88 3.98 -4.25 -18.88
CA ASN A 88 2.56 -4.58 -19.09
C ASN A 88 1.93 -3.78 -20.26
N GLN A 89 2.74 -3.16 -21.12
CA GLN A 89 2.33 -2.58 -22.40
C GLN A 89 2.54 -3.60 -23.53
#